data_AF-A0A7J0BU55-F1
#
_entry.id   AF-A0A7J0BU55-F1
#
_cell.length_a   1.000
_cell.length_b   1.000
_cell.length_c   1.000
_cell.angle_alpha   90.00
_cell.angle_beta   90.00
_cell.angle_gamma   90.00
#
_symmetry.space_group_name_H-M   'P 1'
#
loop_
_entity.id
_entity.type
_entity.pdbx_description
1 polymer ?
#
loop_
_entity_poly.entity_id
_entity_poly.type
_entity_poly.pdbx_seq_one_letter_code
_entity_poly.pdbx_strand_id
1 'polypeptide(L)'
;MRKLVFCIADGMADVPAQCERGITPMRAARTPVLDSMVRHCVAGLCHVIPPALPPDSDVGNMALLGYDPVSLYCGRAPLEALGSGVAHVLPASAPGMDLADALIWRLSLVRLRDTPQGPVMDDAQGGGIGAEEGKRTAQRLAAVLAAADARFTLHPDTAYRHILVQRGWQAAPAANPPAAGPMGTMPAITVPSAATVSAAPASAMAASGTVPPGVCANGPEGPHRLLGQPVTAHRAALPSEVQGALRLMEEELRAMRGPANGVWLWGQGVVPRWPSFAALHGLAACMVTGISLLRGLGRAAGMHVAEDTRFTGLPGTDLRAKAEAALRFLRPVSAGGMGGDAAFIHVDAPDHCAHQGDAQGKRAAVEAIDRDLLAPLRQALPDAVFVITCDHITCAATRTHERGAVPFLIHAAGADAMSACPSFCELGCRGGRTVSGGPALLELARSFM
;
A
#
# COMPACT_ATOMS: atom_id res chain seq x y z
N MET A 1 26.04 -1.89 13.96
CA MET A 1 24.86 -1.20 13.41
C MET A 1 23.63 -1.77 14.10
N ARG A 2 22.76 -0.91 14.63
CA ARG A 2 21.51 -1.34 15.28
C ARG A 2 20.53 -1.88 14.24
N LYS A 3 19.61 -2.75 14.66
CA LYS A 3 18.55 -3.28 13.80
C LYS A 3 17.40 -2.28 13.72
N LEU A 4 16.69 -2.25 12.59
CA LEU A 4 15.51 -1.42 12.38
C LEU A 4 14.25 -2.29 12.39
N VAL A 5 13.29 -1.94 13.23
CA VAL A 5 11.94 -2.50 13.26
C VAL A 5 10.98 -1.39 12.84
N PHE A 6 10.43 -1.48 11.64
CA PHE A 6 9.52 -0.49 11.08
C PHE A 6 8.10 -1.07 11.05
N CYS A 7 7.29 -0.70 12.04
CA CYS A 7 5.90 -1.14 12.18
C CYS A 7 4.96 -0.16 11.47
N ILE A 8 4.27 -0.66 10.43
CA ILE A 8 3.27 0.06 9.66
C ILE A 8 1.89 -0.49 10.03
N ALA A 9 1.17 0.22 10.87
CA ALA A 9 -0.21 -0.10 11.23
C ALA A 9 -1.15 0.58 10.22
N ASP A 10 -1.53 -0.11 9.15
CA ASP A 10 -2.27 0.46 8.01
C ASP A 10 -3.51 1.22 8.47
N GLY A 11 -3.73 2.42 7.94
CA GLY A 11 -4.91 3.24 8.24
C GLY A 11 -5.13 3.54 9.73
N MET A 12 -4.13 3.35 10.61
CA MET A 12 -4.30 3.44 12.06
C MET A 12 -4.75 4.82 12.55
N ALA A 13 -4.29 5.89 11.89
CA ALA A 13 -4.70 7.25 12.22
C ALA A 13 -6.18 7.48 11.88
N ASP A 14 -6.83 8.34 12.65
CA ASP A 14 -8.20 8.78 12.45
C ASP A 14 -8.31 10.31 12.43
N VAL A 15 -9.51 10.83 12.17
CA VAL A 15 -9.76 12.28 12.13
C VAL A 15 -10.48 12.69 13.42
N PRO A 16 -9.80 13.34 14.39
CA PRO A 16 -10.40 13.66 15.68
C PRO A 16 -11.73 14.41 15.57
N ALA A 17 -11.88 15.32 14.60
CA ALA A 17 -13.11 16.09 14.39
C ALA A 17 -14.32 15.23 13.98
N GLN A 18 -14.09 14.02 13.48
CA GLN A 18 -15.13 13.08 13.06
C GLN A 18 -15.41 12.00 14.12
N CYS A 19 -14.63 11.98 15.22
CA CYS A 19 -14.80 11.03 16.32
C CYS A 19 -15.66 11.61 17.45
N GLU A 20 -16.36 10.72 18.16
CA GLU A 20 -17.14 11.11 19.35
C GLU A 20 -16.25 11.78 20.40
N ARG A 21 -16.64 12.99 20.85
CA ARG A 21 -15.90 13.83 21.81
C ARG A 21 -14.44 14.14 21.40
N GLY A 22 -14.09 13.98 20.13
CA GLY A 22 -12.71 14.18 19.66
C GLY A 22 -11.74 13.07 20.07
N ILE A 23 -12.24 11.90 20.48
CA ILE A 23 -11.41 10.78 20.94
C ILE A 23 -11.28 9.77 19.80
N THR A 24 -10.09 9.71 19.20
CA THR A 24 -9.77 8.74 18.15
C THR A 24 -9.59 7.33 18.72
N PRO A 25 -9.74 6.28 17.90
CA PRO A 25 -9.43 4.91 18.29
C PRO A 25 -8.00 4.74 18.84
N MET A 26 -7.01 5.43 18.26
CA MET A 26 -5.64 5.45 18.78
C MET A 26 -5.57 6.03 20.19
N ARG A 27 -6.21 7.18 20.43
CA ARG A 27 -6.21 7.83 21.75
C ARG A 27 -6.96 7.02 22.81
N ALA A 28 -7.98 6.27 22.41
CA ALA A 28 -8.76 5.43 23.31
C ALA A 28 -8.08 4.08 23.64
N ALA A 29 -7.11 3.65 22.82
CA ALA A 29 -6.43 2.38 22.98
C ALA A 29 -5.53 2.37 24.22
N ARG A 30 -5.49 1.24 24.94
CA ARG A 30 -4.53 0.98 26.01
C ARG A 30 -3.24 0.41 25.45
N THR A 31 -2.19 1.23 25.39
CA THR A 31 -0.93 0.91 24.70
C THR A 31 0.28 1.08 25.61
N PRO A 32 0.43 0.27 26.69
CA PRO A 32 1.52 0.45 27.66
C PRO A 32 2.93 0.33 27.05
N VAL A 33 3.11 -0.44 25.97
CA VAL A 33 4.42 -0.54 25.31
C VAL A 33 4.74 0.79 24.61
N LEU A 34 3.82 1.33 23.82
CA LEU A 34 3.99 2.64 23.18
C LEU A 34 4.12 3.76 24.20
N ASP A 35 3.31 3.76 25.27
CA ASP A 35 3.36 4.76 26.34
C ASP A 35 4.74 4.81 27.01
N SER A 36 5.39 3.65 27.14
CA SER A 36 6.75 3.59 27.68
C SER A 36 7.83 3.95 26.64
N MET A 37 7.60 3.74 25.35
CA MET A 37 8.49 4.19 24.27
C MET A 37 8.51 5.71 24.15
N VAL A 38 7.36 6.35 24.36
CA VAL A 38 7.19 7.82 24.25
C VAL A 38 8.17 8.61 25.14
N ARG A 39 8.62 8.03 26.25
CA ARG A 39 9.59 8.66 27.17
C ARG A 39 10.99 8.85 26.58
N HIS A 40 11.31 8.07 25.55
CA HIS A 40 12.63 7.99 24.94
C HIS A 40 12.48 7.92 23.41
N CYS A 41 11.91 8.96 22.80
CA CYS A 41 11.57 8.93 21.38
C CYS A 41 11.69 10.28 20.66
N VAL A 42 11.77 10.19 19.33
CA VAL A 42 11.41 11.27 18.41
C VAL A 42 10.02 10.99 17.88
N ALA A 43 9.04 11.84 18.19
CA ALA A 43 7.67 11.66 17.72
C ALA A 43 7.15 12.93 17.02
N GLY A 44 6.11 12.76 16.22
CA GLY A 44 5.58 13.84 15.42
C GLY A 44 4.60 13.41 14.35
N LEU A 45 4.45 14.26 13.34
CA LEU A 45 3.54 14.04 12.22
C LEU A 45 4.33 13.89 10.91
N CYS A 46 3.95 12.91 10.09
CA CYS A 46 4.56 12.65 8.80
C CYS A 46 3.53 12.79 7.68
N HIS A 47 3.81 13.62 6.67
CA HIS A 47 3.03 13.67 5.44
C HIS A 47 3.54 12.58 4.49
N VAL A 48 3.07 11.34 4.68
CA VAL A 48 3.55 10.17 3.92
C VAL A 48 3.16 10.25 2.44
N ILE A 49 1.89 10.55 2.17
CA ILE A 49 1.32 10.64 0.82
C ILE A 49 1.70 11.97 0.17
N PRO A 50 2.36 11.98 -1.00
CA PRO A 50 2.61 13.22 -1.73
C PRO A 50 1.31 13.91 -2.15
N PRO A 51 1.25 15.25 -2.15
CA PRO A 51 0.02 15.99 -2.47
C PRO A 51 -0.60 15.64 -3.84
N ALA A 52 0.24 15.26 -4.80
CA ALA A 52 -0.17 14.93 -6.17
C ALA A 52 -0.84 13.56 -6.33
N LEU A 53 -0.75 12.68 -5.32
CA LEU A 53 -1.22 11.29 -5.41
C LEU A 53 -2.39 11.02 -4.44
N PRO A 54 -3.25 10.03 -4.73
CA PRO A 54 -4.27 9.60 -3.78
C PRO A 54 -3.63 8.91 -2.56
N PRO A 55 -4.30 8.96 -1.38
CA PRO A 55 -3.83 8.31 -0.17
C PRO A 55 -4.13 6.80 -0.20
N ASP A 56 -3.51 6.07 -1.12
CA ASP A 56 -3.69 4.62 -1.26
C ASP A 56 -2.48 3.87 -0.67
N SER A 57 -2.69 2.63 -0.18
CA SER A 57 -1.64 1.88 0.54
C SER A 57 -0.40 1.59 -0.29
N ASP A 58 -0.53 1.45 -1.61
CA ASP A 58 0.64 1.30 -2.50
C ASP A 58 1.52 2.55 -2.48
N VAL A 59 0.93 3.74 -2.64
CA VAL A 59 1.63 5.03 -2.57
C VAL A 59 2.29 5.22 -1.21
N GLY A 60 1.54 4.98 -0.13
CA GLY A 60 2.03 5.23 1.22
C GLY A 60 3.13 4.28 1.65
N ASN A 61 2.96 2.96 1.42
CA ASN A 61 3.99 1.99 1.78
C ASN A 61 5.24 2.12 0.88
N MET A 62 5.07 2.45 -0.40
CA MET A 62 6.20 2.75 -1.28
C MET A 62 7.03 3.94 -0.75
N ALA A 63 6.35 5.00 -0.32
CA ALA A 63 7.01 6.15 0.31
C ALA A 63 7.74 5.75 1.61
N LEU A 64 7.10 4.98 2.51
CA LEU A 64 7.72 4.52 3.76
C LEU A 64 8.92 3.59 3.55
N LEU A 65 8.96 2.86 2.44
CA LEU A 65 10.11 2.05 2.02
C LEU A 65 11.26 2.88 1.43
N GLY A 66 11.12 4.21 1.31
CA GLY A 66 12.17 5.10 0.80
C GLY A 66 12.10 5.39 -0.70
N TYR A 67 11.10 4.88 -1.41
CA TYR A 67 10.91 5.12 -2.84
C TYR A 67 10.01 6.33 -3.06
N ASP A 68 10.34 7.18 -4.03
CA ASP A 68 9.47 8.29 -4.42
C ASP A 68 8.33 7.80 -5.33
N PRO A 69 7.06 7.79 -4.85
CA PRO A 69 5.96 7.30 -5.66
C PRO A 69 5.60 8.26 -6.81
N VAL A 70 6.03 9.54 -6.79
CA VAL A 70 5.75 10.44 -7.92
C VAL A 70 6.53 10.01 -9.16
N SER A 71 7.77 9.56 -8.99
CA SER A 71 8.65 9.19 -10.11
C SER A 71 8.64 7.69 -10.44
N LEU A 72 8.37 6.82 -9.46
CA LEU A 72 8.55 5.37 -9.62
C LEU A 72 7.25 4.56 -9.59
N TYR A 73 6.09 5.20 -9.37
CA TYR A 73 4.82 4.47 -9.26
C TYR A 73 4.47 3.77 -10.59
N CYS A 74 4.34 2.46 -10.51
CA CYS A 74 4.16 1.59 -11.66
C CYS A 74 2.71 1.14 -11.86
N GLY A 75 1.79 1.53 -10.99
CA GLY A 75 0.41 1.04 -10.92
C GLY A 75 0.22 -0.05 -9.87
N ARG A 76 -1.01 -0.23 -9.40
CA ARG A 76 -1.35 -1.18 -8.32
C ARG A 76 -1.27 -2.64 -8.77
N ALA A 77 -1.78 -2.94 -9.96
CA ALA A 77 -1.92 -4.31 -10.46
C ALA A 77 -0.59 -5.04 -10.68
N PRO A 78 0.48 -4.40 -11.22
CA PRO A 78 1.81 -5.01 -11.26
C PRO A 78 2.34 -5.43 -9.89
N LEU A 79 2.10 -4.61 -8.86
CA LEU A 79 2.51 -4.92 -7.49
C LEU A 79 1.70 -6.09 -6.93
N GLU A 80 0.37 -6.10 -7.10
CA GLU A 80 -0.45 -7.24 -6.68
C GLU A 80 -0.07 -8.53 -7.41
N ALA A 81 0.25 -8.45 -8.71
CA ALA A 81 0.73 -9.58 -9.51
C ALA A 81 2.10 -10.08 -9.02
N LEU A 82 3.03 -9.19 -8.67
CA LEU A 82 4.30 -9.55 -8.04
C LEU A 82 4.08 -10.22 -6.69
N GLY A 83 3.08 -9.80 -5.92
CA GLY A 83 2.83 -10.32 -4.57
C GLY A 83 1.99 -11.59 -4.51
N SER A 84 1.19 -11.86 -5.54
CA SER A 84 0.43 -13.09 -5.67
C SER A 84 1.29 -14.22 -6.29
N GLY A 85 0.76 -15.44 -6.32
CA GLY A 85 1.39 -16.59 -6.99
C GLY A 85 1.49 -16.44 -8.52
N VAL A 86 0.99 -15.31 -9.06
CA VAL A 86 1.09 -14.92 -10.47
C VAL A 86 2.45 -14.25 -10.76
N ALA A 87 3.33 -14.12 -9.76
CA ALA A 87 4.66 -13.53 -9.92
C ALA A 87 5.49 -14.15 -11.05
N HIS A 88 5.34 -15.46 -11.31
CA HIS A 88 5.99 -16.19 -12.41
C HIS A 88 5.69 -15.62 -13.80
N VAL A 89 4.66 -14.79 -13.91
CA VAL A 89 4.32 -14.06 -15.13
C VAL A 89 5.29 -12.90 -15.34
N LEU A 90 5.82 -12.30 -14.26
CA LEU A 90 6.67 -11.11 -14.28
C LEU A 90 8.16 -11.46 -14.42
N PRO A 91 8.95 -10.67 -15.17
CA PRO A 91 10.31 -11.02 -15.60
C PRO A 91 11.31 -11.16 -14.44
N ALA A 92 10.96 -10.72 -13.22
CA ALA A 92 11.74 -10.98 -12.02
C ALA A 92 11.81 -12.47 -11.63
N SER A 93 10.98 -13.35 -12.21
CA SER A 93 10.93 -14.76 -11.81
C SER A 93 10.79 -15.79 -12.95
N ALA A 94 10.83 -15.39 -14.22
CA ALA A 94 10.87 -16.32 -15.36
C ALA A 94 11.89 -15.86 -16.42
N PRO A 95 12.94 -16.65 -16.72
CA PRO A 95 13.79 -16.38 -17.86
C PRO A 95 12.99 -16.56 -19.16
N GLY A 96 12.93 -15.52 -20.00
CA GLY A 96 12.40 -15.59 -21.37
C GLY A 96 11.03 -14.95 -21.65
N MET A 97 10.39 -14.28 -20.69
CA MET A 97 9.19 -13.47 -20.96
C MET A 97 9.54 -11.97 -21.04
N ASP A 98 9.49 -11.41 -22.25
CA ASP A 98 9.55 -9.96 -22.44
C ASP A 98 8.19 -9.33 -22.12
N LEU A 99 8.07 -8.80 -20.90
CA LEU A 99 6.93 -7.99 -20.45
C LEU A 99 7.25 -6.49 -20.42
N ALA A 100 8.29 -6.05 -21.13
CA ALA A 100 8.56 -4.62 -21.25
C ALA A 100 7.36 -3.86 -21.85
N ASP A 101 6.60 -4.54 -22.72
CA ASP A 101 5.45 -3.99 -23.45
C ASP A 101 4.10 -4.51 -22.92
N ALA A 102 4.06 -4.96 -21.65
CA ALA A 102 2.84 -5.48 -21.05
C ALA A 102 2.18 -4.45 -20.11
N LEU A 103 0.89 -4.24 -20.31
CA LEU A 103 0.03 -3.53 -19.38
C LEU A 103 -0.72 -4.54 -18.51
N ILE A 104 -0.53 -4.44 -17.20
CA ILE A 104 -1.10 -5.34 -16.20
C ILE A 104 -2.28 -4.63 -15.56
N TRP A 105 -3.42 -5.29 -15.53
CA TRP A 105 -4.66 -4.77 -14.97
C TRP A 105 -5.09 -5.61 -13.78
N ARG A 106 -5.66 -4.96 -12.77
CA ARG A 106 -6.46 -5.66 -11.78
C ARG A 106 -7.82 -5.91 -12.40
N LEU A 107 -8.23 -7.16 -12.41
CA LEU A 107 -9.54 -7.58 -12.87
C LEU A 107 -10.40 -7.94 -11.67
N SER A 108 -11.50 -7.22 -11.50
CA SER A 108 -12.53 -7.52 -10.51
C SER A 108 -13.74 -8.12 -11.20
N LEU A 109 -14.20 -9.28 -10.74
CA LEU A 109 -15.55 -9.74 -10.99
C LEU A 109 -16.51 -8.86 -10.19
N VAL A 110 -17.58 -8.39 -10.83
CA VAL A 110 -18.55 -7.47 -10.22
C VAL A 110 -19.99 -7.90 -10.54
N ARG A 111 -20.94 -7.38 -9.76
CA ARG A 111 -22.36 -7.44 -10.10
C ARG A 111 -22.80 -6.07 -10.59
N LEU A 112 -23.39 -6.05 -11.77
CA LEU A 112 -24.04 -4.91 -12.38
C LEU A 112 -25.54 -5.10 -12.33
N ARG A 113 -26.26 -4.01 -12.11
CA ARG A 113 -27.71 -3.97 -12.18
C ARG A 113 -28.12 -3.09 -13.36
N ASP A 114 -28.98 -3.61 -14.22
CA ASP A 114 -29.51 -2.84 -15.33
C ASP A 114 -30.50 -1.78 -14.82
N THR A 115 -30.40 -0.57 -15.35
CA THR A 115 -31.32 0.54 -15.09
C THR A 115 -31.69 1.21 -16.42
N PRO A 116 -32.76 2.02 -16.48
CA PRO A 116 -33.10 2.79 -17.68
C PRO A 116 -31.96 3.71 -18.18
N GLN A 117 -31.06 4.12 -17.27
CA GLN A 117 -29.90 4.95 -17.57
C GLN A 117 -28.65 4.14 -17.97
N GLY A 118 -28.74 2.81 -17.99
CA GLY A 118 -27.65 1.88 -18.28
C GLY A 118 -27.25 1.03 -17.06
N PRO A 119 -26.24 0.16 -17.20
CA PRO A 119 -25.76 -0.67 -16.09
C PRO A 119 -25.12 0.20 -15.00
N VAL A 120 -25.44 -0.11 -13.75
CA VAL A 120 -24.82 0.51 -12.56
C VAL A 120 -24.05 -0.54 -11.76
N MET A 121 -22.98 -0.13 -11.08
CA MET A 121 -22.23 -1.00 -10.18
C MET A 121 -23.07 -1.32 -8.94
N ASP A 122 -23.59 -2.54 -8.85
CA ASP A 122 -24.42 -3.00 -7.72
C ASP A 122 -23.56 -3.59 -6.61
N ASP A 123 -22.53 -4.37 -6.98
CA ASP A 123 -21.60 -4.99 -6.06
C ASP A 123 -20.18 -5.05 -6.65
N ALA A 124 -19.21 -4.48 -5.94
CA ALA A 124 -17.81 -4.41 -6.35
C ALA A 124 -16.99 -5.68 -6.04
N GLN A 125 -17.62 -6.71 -5.47
CA GLN A 125 -16.99 -7.93 -4.93
C GLN A 125 -17.61 -9.20 -5.53
N GLY A 126 -18.04 -9.12 -6.80
CA GLY A 126 -18.55 -10.27 -7.54
C GLY A 126 -19.88 -10.81 -7.01
N GLY A 127 -20.64 -10.01 -6.27
CA GLY A 127 -21.95 -10.40 -5.75
C GLY A 127 -21.91 -11.48 -4.66
N GLY A 128 -20.81 -11.55 -3.90
CA GLY A 128 -20.60 -12.57 -2.87
C GLY A 128 -19.98 -13.88 -3.38
N ILE A 129 -19.35 -13.85 -4.56
CA ILE A 129 -18.67 -15.01 -5.14
C ILE A 129 -17.57 -15.55 -4.20
N GLY A 130 -17.62 -16.84 -3.91
CA GLY A 130 -16.63 -17.51 -3.05
C GLY A 130 -15.28 -17.72 -3.75
N ALA A 131 -14.24 -18.06 -2.98
CA ALA A 131 -12.89 -18.25 -3.52
C ALA A 131 -12.81 -19.33 -4.62
N GLU A 132 -13.38 -20.52 -4.37
CA GLU A 132 -13.38 -21.65 -5.31
C GLU A 132 -14.23 -21.39 -6.56
N GLU A 133 -15.38 -20.72 -6.41
CA GLU A 133 -16.23 -20.35 -7.53
C GLU A 133 -15.61 -19.25 -8.38
N GLY A 134 -15.01 -18.23 -7.74
CA GLY A 134 -14.30 -17.15 -8.40
C GLY A 134 -13.13 -17.65 -9.23
N LYS A 135 -12.32 -18.56 -8.66
CA LYS A 135 -11.20 -19.17 -9.39
C LYS A 135 -11.66 -19.98 -10.61
N ARG A 136 -12.71 -20.81 -10.47
CA ARG A 136 -13.27 -21.57 -11.60
C ARG A 136 -13.87 -20.66 -12.67
N THR A 137 -14.58 -19.62 -12.25
CA THR A 137 -15.12 -18.58 -13.14
C THR A 137 -13.99 -17.94 -13.94
N ALA A 138 -12.93 -17.45 -13.28
CA ALA A 138 -11.79 -16.83 -13.93
C ALA A 138 -11.03 -17.78 -14.86
N GLN A 139 -10.90 -19.07 -14.53
CA GLN A 139 -10.30 -20.08 -15.43
C GLN A 139 -11.09 -20.21 -16.74
N ARG A 140 -12.43 -20.22 -16.64
CA ARG A 140 -13.30 -20.27 -17.82
C ARG A 140 -13.20 -19.00 -18.66
N LEU A 141 -13.22 -17.83 -18.02
CA LEU A 141 -12.99 -16.56 -18.70
C LEU A 141 -11.62 -16.51 -19.39
N ALA A 142 -10.58 -17.05 -18.75
CA ALA A 142 -9.24 -17.10 -19.32
C ALA A 142 -9.18 -17.96 -20.59
N ALA A 143 -9.84 -19.12 -20.60
CA ALA A 143 -9.91 -19.98 -21.78
C ALA A 143 -10.63 -19.31 -22.96
N VAL A 144 -11.76 -18.64 -22.69
CA VAL A 144 -12.53 -17.91 -23.71
C VAL A 144 -11.71 -16.74 -24.27
N LEU A 145 -11.06 -15.97 -23.40
CA LEU A 145 -10.26 -14.81 -23.80
C LEU A 145 -9.03 -15.22 -24.61
N ALA A 146 -8.33 -16.29 -24.19
CA ALA A 146 -7.17 -16.82 -24.89
C ALA A 146 -7.51 -17.35 -26.30
N ALA A 147 -8.72 -17.91 -26.49
CA ALA A 147 -9.19 -18.37 -27.80
C ALA A 147 -9.54 -17.21 -28.75
N ALA A 148 -9.96 -16.07 -28.20
CA ALA A 148 -10.40 -14.91 -28.99
C ALA A 148 -9.26 -13.93 -29.31
N ASP A 149 -8.36 -13.67 -28.36
CA ASP A 149 -7.29 -12.68 -28.52
C ASP A 149 -6.06 -13.04 -27.69
N ALA A 150 -5.00 -13.48 -28.38
CA ALA A 150 -3.73 -13.89 -27.76
C ALA A 150 -2.97 -12.75 -27.06
N ARG A 151 -3.38 -11.47 -27.24
CA ARG A 151 -2.81 -10.33 -26.51
C ARG A 151 -3.17 -10.36 -25.04
N PHE A 152 -4.30 -10.95 -24.68
CA PHE A 152 -4.81 -10.95 -23.33
C PHE A 152 -4.56 -12.29 -22.64
N THR A 153 -4.02 -12.26 -21.43
CA THR A 153 -3.85 -13.43 -20.58
C THR A 153 -4.43 -13.13 -19.21
N LEU A 154 -5.52 -13.82 -18.87
CA LEU A 154 -6.15 -13.73 -17.55
C LEU A 154 -5.54 -14.78 -16.62
N HIS A 155 -5.04 -14.32 -15.48
CA HIS A 155 -4.49 -15.14 -14.42
C HIS A 155 -5.49 -15.21 -13.25
N PRO A 156 -6.14 -16.37 -13.05
CA PRO A 156 -7.00 -16.61 -11.91
C PRO A 156 -6.25 -16.45 -10.58
N ASP A 157 -6.91 -15.80 -9.64
CA ASP A 157 -6.44 -15.58 -8.27
C ASP A 157 -7.66 -15.76 -7.33
N THR A 158 -7.70 -15.10 -6.18
CA THR A 158 -8.67 -15.36 -5.12
C THR A 158 -10.01 -14.63 -5.28
N ALA A 159 -11.10 -15.38 -5.11
CA ALA A 159 -12.48 -14.89 -5.10
C ALA A 159 -12.78 -14.01 -6.32
N TYR A 160 -13.16 -12.75 -6.12
CA TYR A 160 -13.51 -11.81 -7.19
C TYR A 160 -12.32 -11.06 -7.80
N ARG A 161 -11.08 -11.28 -7.32
CA ARG A 161 -9.89 -10.50 -7.70
C ARG A 161 -8.94 -11.36 -8.53
N HIS A 162 -8.57 -10.88 -9.71
CA HIS A 162 -7.72 -11.56 -10.67
C HIS A 162 -6.79 -10.56 -11.35
N ILE A 163 -5.84 -11.05 -12.15
CA ILE A 163 -4.89 -10.23 -12.90
C ILE A 163 -5.07 -10.47 -14.39
N LEU A 164 -5.21 -9.40 -15.18
CA LEU A 164 -5.25 -9.47 -16.63
C LEU A 164 -3.97 -8.83 -17.19
N VAL A 165 -3.21 -9.58 -17.98
CA VAL A 165 -2.04 -9.09 -18.70
C VAL A 165 -2.42 -8.82 -20.15
N GLN A 166 -2.16 -7.61 -20.63
CA GLN A 166 -2.31 -7.18 -22.02
C GLN A 166 -0.92 -6.98 -22.63
N ARG A 167 -0.57 -7.79 -23.63
CA ARG A 167 0.69 -7.68 -24.39
C ARG A 167 0.57 -6.73 -25.58
N GLY A 168 1.72 -6.23 -26.03
CA GLY A 168 1.80 -5.31 -27.17
C GLY A 168 1.23 -3.93 -26.85
N TRP A 169 1.22 -3.57 -25.57
CA TRP A 169 0.84 -2.23 -25.16
C TRP A 169 1.97 -1.27 -25.51
N GLN A 170 1.63 -0.18 -26.20
CA GLN A 170 2.53 0.92 -26.48
C GLN A 170 2.07 2.12 -25.68
N ALA A 171 3.00 2.78 -24.99
CA ALA A 171 2.70 4.04 -24.34
C ALA A 171 2.19 5.05 -25.37
N ALA A 172 1.08 5.72 -25.06
CA ALA A 172 0.69 6.88 -25.84
C ALA A 172 1.87 7.87 -25.85
N PRO A 173 2.24 8.46 -27.00
CA PRO A 173 3.28 9.48 -27.03
C PRO A 173 2.92 10.55 -26.01
N ALA A 174 3.86 10.89 -25.13
CA ALA A 174 3.62 11.87 -24.07
C ALA A 174 3.00 13.12 -24.68
N ALA A 175 1.74 13.41 -24.35
CA ALA A 175 1.17 14.69 -24.66
C ALA A 175 2.09 15.73 -24.02
N ASN A 176 2.57 16.70 -24.82
CA ASN A 176 3.37 17.80 -24.29
C ASN A 176 2.71 18.29 -23.01
N PRO A 177 3.44 18.41 -21.88
CA PRO A 177 2.86 18.97 -20.68
C PRO A 177 2.23 20.31 -21.07
N PRO A 178 1.01 20.63 -20.60
CA PRO A 178 0.43 21.94 -20.86
C PRO A 178 1.47 22.97 -20.44
N ALA A 179 1.82 23.87 -21.38
CA ALA A 179 2.77 24.94 -21.11
C ALA A 179 2.41 25.57 -19.77
N ALA A 180 3.38 25.63 -18.85
CA ALA A 180 3.17 26.18 -17.53
C ALA A 180 2.53 27.56 -17.68
N GLY A 181 1.23 27.65 -17.38
CA GLY A 181 0.54 28.93 -17.32
C GLY A 181 1.24 29.80 -16.27
N PRO A 182 1.26 31.14 -16.45
CA PRO A 182 1.98 32.02 -15.54
C PRO A 182 1.49 31.77 -14.10
N MET A 183 2.43 31.39 -13.23
CA MET A 183 2.24 31.25 -11.79
C MET A 183 1.54 32.51 -11.25
N GLY A 184 0.25 32.39 -10.93
CA GLY A 184 -0.43 33.37 -10.11
C GLY A 184 0.22 33.39 -8.73
N THR A 185 0.75 34.53 -8.34
CA THR A 185 1.32 34.77 -7.01
C THR A 185 0.25 34.52 -5.94
N MET A 186 0.39 33.45 -5.17
CA MET A 186 -0.35 33.26 -3.92
C MET A 186 0.24 34.17 -2.83
N PRO A 187 -0.59 34.77 -1.95
CA PRO A 187 -0.12 35.71 -0.94
C PRO A 187 0.67 34.98 0.15
N ALA A 188 1.73 35.65 0.62
CA ALA A 188 2.63 35.16 1.65
C ALA A 188 1.89 34.95 2.98
N ILE A 189 1.90 33.72 3.48
CA ILE A 189 1.57 33.42 4.88
C ILE A 189 2.89 33.40 5.65
N THR A 190 3.15 34.45 6.42
CA THR A 190 4.25 34.51 7.39
C THR A 190 3.90 33.70 8.65
N VAL A 191 4.76 32.76 9.02
CA VAL A 191 4.77 32.09 10.34
C VAL A 191 6.21 32.15 10.88
N PRO A 192 6.43 32.48 12.16
CA PRO A 192 7.72 32.95 12.66
C PRO A 192 8.79 31.87 12.78
N SER A 193 10.03 32.30 12.54
CA SER A 193 11.29 31.55 12.61
C SER A 193 11.63 31.06 14.01
N ALA A 194 12.09 29.80 14.13
CA ALA A 194 13.23 29.44 14.97
C ALA A 194 13.90 28.13 14.50
N ALA A 195 15.21 28.24 14.24
CA ALA A 195 16.23 27.19 14.11
C ALA A 195 16.10 26.17 12.96
N THR A 196 16.67 26.57 11.83
CA THR A 196 17.09 25.72 10.71
C THR A 196 18.10 24.66 11.13
N VAL A 197 17.77 23.39 10.89
CA VAL A 197 18.79 22.35 10.61
C VAL A 197 18.79 22.14 9.11
N SER A 198 19.93 22.45 8.50
CA SER A 198 20.21 22.30 7.07
C SER A 198 19.99 20.85 6.64
N ALA A 199 19.07 20.64 5.70
CA ALA A 199 18.94 19.39 4.97
C ALA A 199 20.16 19.25 4.05
N ALA A 200 21.01 18.24 4.32
CA ALA A 200 22.01 17.82 3.36
C ALA A 200 21.32 17.31 2.09
N PRO A 201 21.89 17.57 0.89
CA PRO A 201 21.24 17.20 -0.35
C PRO A 201 21.21 15.68 -0.49
N ALA A 202 20.04 15.14 -0.80
CA ALA A 202 19.90 13.81 -1.36
C ALA A 202 20.72 13.78 -2.66
N SER A 203 21.90 13.15 -2.62
CA SER A 203 22.69 12.95 -3.83
C SER A 203 21.95 11.98 -4.74
N ALA A 204 21.52 12.52 -5.88
CA ALA A 204 20.85 11.78 -6.93
C ALA A 204 21.81 10.72 -7.50
N MET A 205 21.54 9.45 -7.21
CA MET A 205 21.91 8.39 -8.15
C MET A 205 20.77 8.30 -9.17
N ALA A 206 21.06 8.76 -10.40
CA ALA A 206 20.17 8.62 -11.53
C ALA A 206 19.93 7.13 -11.82
N ALA A 207 18.79 6.61 -11.38
CA ALA A 207 18.26 5.34 -11.88
C ALA A 207 17.75 5.59 -13.30
N SER A 208 18.42 5.04 -14.31
CA SER A 208 18.12 5.22 -15.73
C SER A 208 16.90 4.40 -16.21
N GLY A 209 15.84 4.34 -15.41
CA GLY A 209 14.62 3.59 -15.72
C GLY A 209 13.39 4.43 -15.41
N THR A 210 13.14 5.48 -16.18
CA THR A 210 11.89 6.25 -16.05
C THR A 210 10.73 5.36 -16.50
N VAL A 211 9.83 5.02 -15.57
CA VAL A 211 8.47 4.57 -15.94
C VAL A 211 7.86 5.72 -16.77
N PRO A 212 7.26 5.45 -17.94
CA PRO A 212 6.72 6.51 -18.77
C PRO A 212 5.74 7.39 -17.97
N PRO A 213 5.87 8.72 -17.99
CA PRO A 213 4.88 9.59 -17.37
C PRO A 213 3.51 9.31 -18.01
N GLY A 214 2.49 9.01 -17.20
CA GLY A 214 1.09 8.92 -17.66
C GLY A 214 0.46 7.53 -17.73
N VAL A 215 1.17 6.43 -17.44
CA VAL A 215 0.56 5.08 -17.43
C VAL A 215 -0.56 4.95 -16.38
N CYS A 216 -0.43 5.65 -15.26
CA CYS A 216 -1.20 5.39 -14.03
C CYS A 216 -2.10 6.55 -13.58
N ALA A 217 -1.97 7.76 -14.14
CA ALA A 217 -2.65 8.95 -13.61
C ALA A 217 -4.13 9.07 -14.01
N ASN A 218 -4.57 8.39 -15.08
CA ASN A 218 -5.91 8.52 -15.67
C ASN A 218 -6.62 7.15 -15.83
N GLY A 219 -6.25 6.16 -15.01
CA GLY A 219 -6.86 4.83 -15.05
C GLY A 219 -8.28 4.78 -14.46
N PRO A 220 -9.06 3.75 -14.78
CA PRO A 220 -10.34 3.52 -14.12
C PRO A 220 -10.14 3.40 -12.60
N GLU A 221 -11.02 4.04 -11.84
CA GLU A 221 -11.02 3.93 -10.38
C GLU A 221 -11.37 2.52 -9.90
N GLY A 222 -11.03 2.23 -8.65
CA GLY A 222 -11.46 0.99 -8.00
C GLY A 222 -12.98 0.88 -7.96
N PRO A 223 -13.56 -0.33 -8.15
CA PRO A 223 -15.00 -0.51 -8.33
C PRO A 223 -15.81 -0.11 -7.10
N HIS A 224 -15.19 -0.14 -5.91
CA HIS A 224 -15.82 0.28 -4.65
C HIS A 224 -16.18 1.78 -4.63
N ARG A 225 -15.47 2.62 -5.39
CA ARG A 225 -15.79 4.05 -5.51
C ARG A 225 -17.01 4.30 -6.42
N LEU A 226 -17.39 3.31 -7.22
CA LEU A 226 -18.48 3.42 -8.19
C LEU A 226 -19.77 2.75 -7.73
N LEU A 227 -19.86 2.27 -6.49
CA LEU A 227 -21.10 1.65 -5.97
C LEU A 227 -22.30 2.58 -6.18
N GLY A 228 -23.34 2.06 -6.84
CA GLY A 228 -24.55 2.80 -7.21
C GLY A 228 -24.42 3.72 -8.43
N GLN A 229 -23.23 3.85 -9.04
CA GLN A 229 -22.98 4.75 -10.16
C GLN A 229 -23.04 4.03 -11.53
N PRO A 230 -23.45 4.74 -12.60
CA PRO A 230 -23.38 4.20 -13.97
C PRO A 230 -21.95 3.88 -14.41
N VAL A 231 -21.76 2.73 -15.03
CA VAL A 231 -20.42 2.29 -15.47
C VAL A 231 -20.13 2.60 -16.95
N THR A 232 -21.13 3.07 -17.69
CA THR A 232 -21.07 3.24 -19.15
C THR A 232 -19.98 4.20 -19.61
N ALA A 233 -19.87 5.39 -18.99
CA ALA A 233 -18.89 6.40 -19.39
C ALA A 233 -17.44 5.92 -19.18
N HIS A 234 -17.17 5.27 -18.05
CA HIS A 234 -15.87 4.67 -17.76
C HIS A 234 -15.49 3.58 -18.76
N ARG A 235 -16.46 2.75 -19.17
CA ARG A 235 -16.25 1.70 -20.17
C ARG A 235 -15.98 2.26 -21.56
N ALA A 236 -16.70 3.31 -21.94
CA ALA A 236 -16.53 3.96 -23.24
C ALA A 236 -15.16 4.63 -23.39
N ALA A 237 -14.51 5.01 -22.29
CA ALA A 237 -13.18 5.59 -22.28
C ALA A 237 -12.04 4.57 -22.48
N LEU A 238 -12.32 3.26 -22.38
CA LEU A 238 -11.30 2.22 -22.57
C LEU A 238 -10.99 2.02 -24.07
N PRO A 239 -9.77 1.58 -24.43
CA PRO A 239 -9.45 1.19 -25.81
C PRO A 239 -10.39 0.13 -26.36
N SER A 240 -10.65 0.15 -27.67
CA SER A 240 -11.69 -0.70 -28.29
C SER A 240 -11.41 -2.20 -28.14
N GLU A 241 -10.13 -2.59 -28.15
CA GLU A 241 -9.68 -3.95 -27.88
C GLU A 241 -9.98 -4.39 -26.44
N VAL A 242 -9.81 -3.50 -25.46
CA VAL A 242 -10.13 -3.76 -24.05
C VAL A 242 -11.64 -3.86 -23.87
N GLN A 243 -12.41 -3.00 -24.53
CA GLN A 243 -13.87 -3.11 -24.54
C GLN A 243 -14.35 -4.44 -25.14
N GLY A 244 -13.68 -4.94 -26.19
CA GLY A 244 -13.95 -6.24 -26.79
C GLY A 244 -13.71 -7.40 -25.81
N ALA A 245 -12.57 -7.40 -25.12
CA ALA A 245 -12.27 -8.38 -24.09
C ALA A 245 -13.31 -8.37 -22.95
N LEU A 246 -13.72 -7.17 -22.48
CA LEU A 246 -14.77 -7.03 -21.47
C LEU A 246 -16.11 -7.63 -21.93
N ARG A 247 -16.57 -7.29 -23.14
CA ARG A 247 -17.84 -7.83 -23.66
C ARG A 247 -17.84 -9.35 -23.72
N LEU A 248 -16.77 -9.94 -24.24
CA LEU A 248 -16.62 -11.39 -24.34
C LEU A 248 -16.69 -12.08 -22.97
N MET A 249 -15.96 -11.56 -21.99
CA MET A 249 -15.99 -12.11 -20.63
C MET A 249 -17.38 -11.97 -19.99
N GLU A 250 -18.09 -10.86 -20.24
CA GLU A 250 -19.42 -10.64 -19.67
C GLU A 250 -20.52 -11.49 -20.32
N GLU A 251 -20.42 -11.75 -21.63
CA GLU A 251 -21.28 -12.73 -22.29
C GLU A 251 -21.12 -14.11 -21.65
N GLU A 252 -19.88 -14.52 -21.37
CA GLU A 252 -19.60 -15.77 -20.70
C GLU A 252 -20.10 -15.80 -19.25
N LEU A 253 -19.91 -14.72 -18.48
CA LEU A 253 -20.47 -14.59 -17.12
C LEU A 253 -21.99 -14.73 -17.11
N ARG A 254 -22.70 -14.07 -18.03
CA ARG A 254 -24.16 -14.18 -18.17
C ARG A 254 -24.58 -15.60 -18.55
N ALA A 255 -23.83 -16.28 -19.42
CA ALA A 255 -24.10 -17.68 -19.79
C ALA A 255 -23.93 -18.64 -18.61
N MET A 256 -22.95 -18.40 -17.73
CA MET A 256 -22.72 -19.20 -16.52
C MET A 256 -23.78 -19.03 -15.44
N ARG A 257 -24.53 -17.91 -15.44
CA ARG A 257 -25.59 -17.59 -14.46
C ARG A 257 -25.09 -17.57 -13.00
N GLY A 258 -23.84 -17.15 -12.79
CA GLY A 258 -23.25 -16.99 -11.47
C GLY A 258 -23.62 -15.67 -10.78
N PRO A 259 -23.11 -15.42 -9.57
CA PRO A 259 -23.38 -14.20 -8.80
C PRO A 259 -22.74 -12.93 -9.41
N ALA A 260 -21.65 -13.09 -10.16
CA ALA A 260 -21.01 -12.03 -10.94
C ALA A 260 -21.50 -12.06 -12.40
N ASN A 261 -21.86 -10.89 -12.94
CA ASN A 261 -22.31 -10.71 -14.33
C ASN A 261 -21.52 -9.62 -15.08
N GLY A 262 -20.52 -9.02 -14.44
CA GLY A 262 -19.70 -7.95 -14.99
C GLY A 262 -18.22 -8.14 -14.69
N VAL A 263 -17.38 -7.50 -15.50
CA VAL A 263 -15.95 -7.38 -15.27
C VAL A 263 -15.55 -5.91 -15.12
N TRP A 264 -14.62 -5.63 -14.21
CA TRP A 264 -14.08 -4.30 -13.98
C TRP A 264 -12.54 -4.31 -13.99
N LEU A 265 -11.94 -3.54 -14.89
CA LEU A 265 -10.49 -3.38 -14.98
C LEU A 265 -10.06 -2.07 -14.33
N TRP A 266 -9.04 -2.10 -13.49
CA TRP A 266 -8.54 -0.91 -12.79
C TRP A 266 -7.11 -1.11 -12.27
N GLY A 267 -6.52 -0.04 -11.73
CA GLY A 267 -5.19 -0.08 -11.11
C GLY A 267 -4.08 -0.49 -12.08
N GLN A 268 -4.25 -0.21 -13.36
CA GLN A 268 -3.36 -0.70 -14.41
C GLN A 268 -1.96 -0.13 -14.30
N GLY A 269 -1.00 -0.88 -14.82
CA GLY A 269 0.40 -0.53 -14.65
C GLY A 269 1.35 -1.39 -15.44
N VAL A 270 2.63 -1.06 -15.36
CA VAL A 270 3.74 -1.79 -15.98
C VAL A 270 4.61 -2.43 -14.93
N VAL A 271 5.43 -3.41 -15.32
CA VAL A 271 6.37 -4.06 -14.40
C VAL A 271 7.28 -3.01 -13.74
N PRO A 272 7.38 -2.98 -12.39
CA PRO A 272 8.24 -2.02 -11.69
C PRO A 272 9.71 -2.26 -12.04
N ARG A 273 10.44 -1.17 -12.27
CA ARG A 273 11.89 -1.15 -12.47
C ARG A 273 12.52 -0.30 -11.37
N TRP A 274 12.69 -0.87 -10.20
CA TRP A 274 13.17 -0.15 -9.02
C TRP A 274 14.60 -0.57 -8.68
N PRO A 275 15.44 0.32 -8.13
CA PRO A 275 16.64 -0.12 -7.43
C PRO A 275 16.21 -1.02 -6.26
N SER A 276 16.95 -2.10 -6.00
CA SER A 276 16.68 -2.91 -4.81
C SER A 276 16.88 -2.08 -3.53
N PHE A 277 16.22 -2.47 -2.45
CA PHE A 277 16.32 -1.81 -1.15
C PHE A 277 17.77 -1.80 -0.66
N ALA A 278 18.50 -2.90 -0.89
CA ALA A 278 19.92 -2.99 -0.59
C ALA A 278 20.76 -2.03 -1.44
N ALA A 279 20.45 -1.87 -2.73
CA ALA A 279 21.15 -0.91 -3.58
C ALA A 279 20.83 0.55 -3.19
N LEU A 280 19.60 0.83 -2.76
CA LEU A 280 19.15 2.19 -2.41
C LEU A 280 19.63 2.62 -1.01
N HIS A 281 19.61 1.70 -0.03
CA HIS A 281 19.86 2.02 1.38
C HIS A 281 21.07 1.31 1.98
N GLY A 282 21.70 0.35 1.29
CA GLY A 282 22.81 -0.42 1.84
C GLY A 282 22.41 -1.37 2.97
N LEU A 283 21.12 -1.74 3.06
CA LEU A 283 20.57 -2.56 4.14
C LEU A 283 19.91 -3.82 3.59
N ALA A 284 20.11 -4.96 4.23
CA ALA A 284 19.32 -6.16 3.96
C ALA A 284 17.99 -6.08 4.72
N ALA A 285 16.86 -6.13 4.02
CA ALA A 285 15.55 -5.93 4.63
C ALA A 285 14.53 -7.04 4.33
N CYS A 286 13.56 -7.20 5.22
CA CYS A 286 12.41 -8.06 5.00
C CYS A 286 11.07 -7.30 5.10
N MET A 287 10.08 -7.79 4.34
CA MET A 287 8.68 -7.41 4.41
C MET A 287 7.88 -8.54 5.09
N VAL A 288 7.16 -8.21 6.16
CA VAL A 288 6.28 -9.14 6.89
C VAL A 288 4.84 -8.62 6.78
N THR A 289 4.03 -9.27 5.94
CA THR A 289 2.66 -8.83 5.66
C THR A 289 1.71 -9.98 5.27
N GLY A 290 0.42 -9.76 5.53
CA GLY A 290 -0.66 -10.61 5.02
C GLY A 290 -1.21 -10.17 3.66
N ILE A 291 -0.84 -8.99 3.18
CA ILE A 291 -1.44 -8.35 2.00
C ILE A 291 -0.57 -8.58 0.76
N SER A 292 -1.16 -9.12 -0.30
CA SER A 292 -0.46 -9.41 -1.56
C SER A 292 0.20 -8.16 -2.14
N LEU A 293 -0.48 -7.02 -2.16
CA LEU A 293 0.08 -5.75 -2.64
C LEU A 293 1.45 -5.44 -2.01
N LEU A 294 1.58 -5.62 -0.70
CA LEU A 294 2.80 -5.28 0.04
C LEU A 294 3.87 -6.36 -0.09
N ARG A 295 3.49 -7.64 -0.26
CA ARG A 295 4.43 -8.68 -0.73
C ARG A 295 5.01 -8.29 -2.08
N GLY A 296 4.18 -7.74 -2.96
CA GLY A 296 4.57 -7.18 -4.24
C GLY A 296 5.60 -6.07 -4.13
N LEU A 297 5.33 -5.07 -3.27
CA LEU A 297 6.29 -4.01 -2.95
C LEU A 297 7.62 -4.57 -2.46
N GLY A 298 7.59 -5.51 -1.51
CA GLY A 298 8.81 -6.15 -1.00
C GLY A 298 9.60 -6.87 -2.09
N ARG A 299 8.93 -7.64 -2.96
CA ARG A 299 9.56 -8.34 -4.10
C ARG A 299 10.10 -7.35 -5.14
N ALA A 300 9.36 -6.29 -5.46
CA ALA A 300 9.81 -5.22 -6.37
C ALA A 300 11.07 -4.51 -5.84
N ALA A 301 11.14 -4.32 -4.52
CA ALA A 301 12.29 -3.77 -3.83
C ALA A 301 13.41 -4.79 -3.57
N GLY A 302 13.29 -6.05 -4.03
CA GLY A 302 14.30 -7.08 -3.79
C GLY A 302 14.51 -7.45 -2.31
N MET A 303 13.51 -7.21 -1.46
CA MET A 303 13.50 -7.57 -0.05
C MET A 303 13.16 -9.05 0.15
N HIS A 304 13.58 -9.64 1.27
CA HIS A 304 13.03 -10.93 1.70
C HIS A 304 11.54 -10.75 2.06
N VAL A 305 10.65 -11.58 1.54
CA VAL A 305 9.22 -11.54 1.92
C VAL A 305 8.90 -12.75 2.77
N ALA A 306 8.47 -12.50 4.01
CA ALA A 306 8.06 -13.56 4.93
C ALA A 306 6.63 -14.01 4.61
N GLU A 307 6.45 -15.31 4.42
CA GLU A 307 5.16 -15.93 4.13
C GLU A 307 4.80 -16.94 5.21
N ASP A 308 3.57 -16.84 5.71
CA ASP A 308 3.00 -17.73 6.71
C ASP A 308 1.48 -17.71 6.53
N THR A 309 0.83 -18.87 6.58
CA THR A 309 -0.63 -18.98 6.42
C THR A 309 -1.40 -18.24 7.52
N ARG A 310 -0.75 -17.98 8.66
CA ARG A 310 -1.31 -17.20 9.76
C ARG A 310 -1.33 -15.69 9.48
N PHE A 311 -0.64 -15.22 8.43
CA PHE A 311 -0.67 -13.82 7.99
C PHE A 311 -1.88 -13.57 7.07
N THR A 312 -3.06 -13.52 7.67
CA THR A 312 -4.33 -13.46 6.93
C THR A 312 -4.62 -12.08 6.32
N GLY A 313 -4.01 -11.02 6.86
CA GLY A 313 -4.34 -9.64 6.49
C GLY A 313 -5.73 -9.19 6.97
N LEU A 314 -6.37 -9.94 7.85
CA LEU A 314 -7.69 -9.62 8.41
C LEU A 314 -7.58 -9.31 9.91
N PRO A 315 -8.62 -8.72 10.53
CA PRO A 315 -8.76 -8.74 11.98
C PRO A 315 -8.60 -10.16 12.52
N GLY A 316 -7.72 -10.35 13.51
CA GLY A 316 -7.36 -11.67 14.04
C GLY A 316 -6.15 -12.34 13.36
N THR A 317 -5.48 -11.69 12.42
CA THR A 317 -4.15 -12.12 11.93
C THR A 317 -3.17 -12.36 13.08
N ASP A 318 -2.31 -13.37 12.97
CA ASP A 318 -1.39 -13.73 14.05
C ASP A 318 -0.20 -12.76 14.13
N LEU A 319 -0.32 -11.78 15.02
CA LEU A 319 0.70 -10.76 15.25
C LEU A 319 1.98 -11.32 15.89
N ARG A 320 1.87 -12.37 16.70
CA ARG A 320 3.04 -13.02 17.31
C ARG A 320 3.85 -13.78 16.27
N ALA A 321 3.18 -14.48 15.36
CA ALA A 321 3.82 -15.10 14.22
C ALA A 321 4.55 -14.08 13.32
N LYS A 322 3.97 -12.86 13.15
CA LYS A 322 4.65 -11.77 12.44
C LYS A 322 5.90 -11.29 13.18
N ALA A 323 5.80 -11.12 14.50
CA ALA A 323 6.97 -10.80 15.34
C ALA A 323 8.06 -11.87 15.20
N GLU A 324 7.70 -13.14 15.30
CA GLU A 324 8.62 -14.27 15.14
C GLU A 324 9.30 -14.27 13.77
N ALA A 325 8.56 -14.02 12.69
CA ALA A 325 9.11 -13.93 11.34
C ALA A 325 10.14 -12.79 11.22
N ALA A 326 9.83 -11.61 11.74
CA ALA A 326 10.75 -10.49 11.78
C ALA A 326 12.02 -10.83 12.60
N LEU A 327 11.86 -11.45 13.76
CA LEU A 327 12.98 -11.89 14.60
C LEU A 327 13.85 -12.94 13.92
N ARG A 328 13.26 -13.91 13.21
CA ARG A 328 14.00 -14.91 12.44
C ARG A 328 14.90 -14.27 11.38
N PHE A 329 14.42 -13.20 10.73
CA PHE A 329 15.20 -12.48 9.73
C PHE A 329 16.28 -11.58 10.35
N LEU A 330 15.95 -10.83 11.40
CA LEU A 330 16.86 -9.86 12.02
C LEU A 330 17.97 -10.49 12.85
N ARG A 331 17.75 -11.69 13.40
CA ARG A 331 18.73 -12.38 14.24
C ARG A 331 19.76 -13.17 13.42
N PRO A 332 21.00 -13.30 13.92
CA PRO A 332 21.98 -14.22 13.35
C PRO A 332 21.44 -15.65 13.23
N VAL A 333 21.74 -16.29 12.10
CA VAL A 333 21.38 -17.70 11.85
C VAL A 333 22.30 -18.67 12.59
N SER A 334 23.47 -18.19 13.03
CA SER A 334 24.48 -18.97 13.77
C SER A 334 25.41 -18.04 14.58
N ALA A 335 26.16 -18.61 15.53
CA ALA A 335 27.18 -17.86 16.27
C ALA A 335 28.24 -17.31 15.28
N GLY A 336 28.31 -15.99 15.14
CA GLY A 336 29.18 -15.31 14.18
C GLY A 336 28.55 -14.97 12.82
N GLY A 337 27.32 -15.41 12.55
CA GLY A 337 26.56 -14.99 11.36
C GLY A 337 25.96 -13.57 11.52
N MET A 338 25.62 -12.92 10.42
CA MET A 338 24.86 -11.67 10.43
C MET A 338 23.40 -11.94 10.02
N GLY A 339 22.45 -11.55 10.87
CA GLY A 339 21.04 -11.43 10.49
C GLY A 339 20.82 -10.15 9.66
N GLY A 340 19.66 -10.05 9.00
CA GLY A 340 19.29 -8.86 8.23
C GLY A 340 19.17 -7.59 9.08
N ASP A 341 19.07 -6.44 8.44
CA ASP A 341 19.22 -5.13 9.10
C ASP A 341 17.90 -4.44 9.43
N ALA A 342 16.88 -4.62 8.59
CA ALA A 342 15.59 -3.97 8.74
C ALA A 342 14.40 -4.93 8.52
N ALA A 343 13.38 -4.84 9.38
CA ALA A 343 12.11 -5.54 9.20
C ALA A 343 10.97 -4.53 9.11
N PHE A 344 10.31 -4.50 7.95
CA PHE A 344 9.06 -3.78 7.74
C PHE A 344 7.91 -4.71 8.04
N ILE A 345 7.14 -4.40 9.08
CA ILE A 345 6.05 -5.25 9.57
C ILE A 345 4.76 -4.48 9.38
N HIS A 346 3.91 -4.98 8.49
CA HIS A 346 2.64 -4.37 8.16
C HIS A 346 1.48 -5.07 8.86
N VAL A 347 0.53 -4.28 9.36
CA VAL A 347 -0.70 -4.77 9.99
C VAL A 347 -1.92 -4.02 9.44
N ASP A 348 -2.73 -4.74 8.66
CA ASP A 348 -3.92 -4.23 7.94
C ASP A 348 -5.17 -4.01 8.84
N ALA A 349 -5.20 -4.66 10.00
CA ALA A 349 -6.42 -4.74 10.81
C ALA A 349 -7.04 -3.37 11.19
N PRO A 350 -6.28 -2.31 11.52
CA PRO A 350 -6.88 -1.01 11.82
C PRO A 350 -7.63 -0.40 10.62
N ASP A 351 -7.05 -0.45 9.42
CA ASP A 351 -7.66 -0.01 8.17
C ASP A 351 -8.93 -0.79 7.84
N HIS A 352 -8.85 -2.12 7.89
CA HIS A 352 -10.00 -3.00 7.65
C HIS A 352 -11.19 -2.64 8.55
N CYS A 353 -10.96 -2.47 9.86
CA CYS A 353 -12.00 -2.07 10.80
C CYS A 353 -12.57 -0.68 10.48
N ALA A 354 -11.72 0.28 10.09
CA ALA A 354 -12.17 1.62 9.72
C ALA A 354 -13.12 1.61 8.51
N HIS A 355 -12.82 0.83 7.48
CA HIS A 355 -13.71 0.67 6.31
C HIS A 355 -15.07 0.05 6.65
N GLN A 356 -15.16 -0.75 7.72
CA GLN A 356 -16.45 -1.27 8.22
C GLN A 356 -17.18 -0.28 9.13
N GLY A 357 -16.56 0.86 9.45
CA GLY A 357 -17.04 1.80 10.46
C GLY A 357 -16.93 1.28 11.90
N ASP A 358 -16.09 0.28 12.12
CA ASP A 358 -15.88 -0.35 13.43
C ASP A 358 -14.74 0.33 14.19
N ALA A 359 -15.05 1.47 14.81
CA ALA A 359 -14.09 2.21 15.63
C ALA A 359 -13.57 1.40 16.84
N GLN A 360 -14.39 0.49 17.40
CA GLN A 360 -13.98 -0.35 18.53
C GLN A 360 -13.03 -1.47 18.09
N GLY A 361 -13.30 -2.10 16.95
CA GLY A 361 -12.38 -3.05 16.31
C GLY A 361 -11.05 -2.39 15.95
N LYS A 362 -11.09 -1.17 15.40
CA LYS A 362 -9.87 -0.39 15.09
C LYS A 362 -9.04 -0.14 16.36
N ARG A 363 -9.68 0.29 17.44
CA ARG A 363 -9.04 0.44 18.76
C ARG A 363 -8.44 -0.88 19.25
N ALA A 364 -9.20 -1.97 19.20
CA ALA A 364 -8.74 -3.28 19.64
C ALA A 364 -7.55 -3.78 18.80
N ALA A 365 -7.50 -3.47 17.51
CA ALA A 365 -6.37 -3.76 16.65
C ALA A 365 -5.10 -3.01 17.09
N VAL A 366 -5.22 -1.72 17.46
CA VAL A 366 -4.09 -0.94 18.01
C VAL A 366 -3.60 -1.54 19.33
N GLU A 367 -4.51 -1.92 20.24
CA GLU A 367 -4.16 -2.59 21.50
C GLU A 367 -3.47 -3.96 21.25
N ALA A 368 -3.89 -4.69 20.22
CA ALA A 368 -3.27 -5.95 19.82
C ALA A 368 -1.87 -5.76 19.21
N ILE A 369 -1.66 -4.71 18.40
CA ILE A 369 -0.32 -4.35 17.89
C ILE A 369 0.63 -4.08 19.05
N ASP A 370 0.20 -3.29 20.04
CA ASP A 370 1.02 -2.98 21.23
C ASP A 370 1.43 -4.26 21.99
N ARG A 371 0.44 -5.11 22.30
CA ARG A 371 0.62 -6.30 23.14
C ARG A 371 1.31 -7.47 22.43
N ASP A 372 0.87 -7.79 21.21
CA ASP A 372 1.21 -9.06 20.55
C ASP A 372 2.27 -8.90 19.46
N LEU A 373 2.56 -7.68 19.00
CA LEU A 373 3.64 -7.39 18.06
C LEU A 373 4.79 -6.63 18.72
N LEU A 374 4.53 -5.44 19.27
CA LEU A 374 5.58 -4.56 19.77
C LEU A 374 6.23 -5.09 21.06
N ALA A 375 5.44 -5.60 22.01
CA ALA A 375 5.97 -6.15 23.26
C ALA A 375 7.02 -7.26 23.04
N PRO A 376 6.75 -8.35 22.29
CA PRO A 376 7.74 -9.40 22.07
C PRO A 376 8.96 -8.91 21.28
N LEU A 377 8.77 -8.02 20.29
CA LEU A 377 9.90 -7.46 19.52
C LEU A 377 10.83 -6.63 20.41
N ARG A 378 10.28 -5.76 21.25
CA ARG A 378 11.05 -4.93 22.17
C ARG A 378 11.80 -5.74 23.20
N GLN A 379 11.17 -6.78 23.75
CA GLN A 379 11.85 -7.71 24.66
C GLN A 379 13.01 -8.43 23.96
N ALA A 380 12.81 -8.81 22.70
CA ALA A 380 13.77 -9.58 21.92
C ALA A 380 14.92 -8.77 21.32
N LEU A 381 14.74 -7.46 21.12
CA LEU A 381 15.66 -6.53 20.46
C LEU A 381 15.70 -5.17 21.21
N PRO A 382 16.21 -5.12 22.46
CA PRO A 382 16.17 -3.90 23.27
C PRO A 382 16.95 -2.72 22.68
N ASP A 383 17.99 -2.99 21.87
CA ASP A 383 18.85 -1.97 21.26
C ASP A 383 18.42 -1.56 19.84
N ALA A 384 17.33 -2.12 19.32
CA ALA A 384 16.85 -1.80 17.97
C ALA A 384 16.21 -0.40 17.90
N VAL A 385 16.25 0.18 16.71
CA VAL A 385 15.47 1.36 16.34
C VAL A 385 14.07 0.91 16.01
N PHE A 386 13.07 1.38 16.75
CA PHE A 386 11.67 1.11 16.46
C PHE A 386 11.04 2.33 15.81
N VAL A 387 10.40 2.15 14.66
CA VAL A 387 9.53 3.14 14.02
C VAL A 387 8.11 2.62 14.06
N ILE A 388 7.18 3.42 14.58
CA ILE A 388 5.76 3.11 14.58
C ILE A 388 5.02 4.23 13.88
N THR A 389 4.31 3.90 12.81
CA THR A 389 3.50 4.84 12.04
C THR A 389 2.41 4.11 11.24
N CYS A 390 1.72 4.84 10.37
CA CYS A 390 0.83 4.31 9.36
C CYS A 390 1.14 4.96 8.02
N ASP A 391 0.61 4.42 6.94
CA ASP A 391 0.82 4.87 5.56
C ASP A 391 -0.15 5.98 5.15
N HIS A 392 -1.38 5.96 5.68
CA HIS A 392 -2.40 6.99 5.50
C HIS A 392 -3.39 7.03 6.68
N ILE A 393 -4.35 7.95 6.63
CA ILE A 393 -5.46 8.07 7.58
C ILE A 393 -6.64 7.31 7.00
N THR A 394 -7.28 6.42 7.77
CA THR A 394 -8.58 5.85 7.38
C THR A 394 -9.60 6.17 8.45
N CYS A 395 -10.51 7.11 8.19
CA CYS A 395 -11.48 7.49 9.22
C CYS A 395 -12.58 6.43 9.35
N ALA A 396 -12.80 5.93 10.57
CA ALA A 396 -13.88 4.99 10.83
C ALA A 396 -15.29 5.62 10.60
N ALA A 397 -15.44 6.93 10.80
CA ALA A 397 -16.72 7.60 10.58
C ALA A 397 -17.07 7.73 9.09
N THR A 398 -16.10 8.10 8.24
CA THR A 398 -16.31 8.23 6.78
C THR A 398 -16.09 6.94 6.02
N ARG A 399 -15.42 5.95 6.64
CA ARG A 399 -15.07 4.64 6.07
C ARG A 399 -14.18 4.73 4.84
N THR A 400 -13.41 5.81 4.73
CA THR A 400 -12.58 6.12 3.57
C THR A 400 -11.21 6.61 3.99
N HIS A 401 -10.26 6.51 3.07
CA HIS A 401 -8.94 7.10 3.24
C HIS A 401 -9.05 8.63 3.18
N GLU A 402 -8.36 9.30 4.08
CA GLU A 402 -8.35 10.74 4.23
C GLU A 402 -6.95 11.29 3.97
N ARG A 403 -6.87 12.52 3.47
CA ARG A 403 -5.59 13.23 3.32
C ARG A 403 -5.19 13.82 4.66
N GLY A 404 -3.89 13.76 4.97
CA GLY A 404 -3.35 14.41 6.15
C GLY A 404 -1.99 13.89 6.55
N ALA A 405 -1.42 14.47 7.60
CA ALA A 405 -0.24 13.91 8.24
C ALA A 405 -0.65 12.83 9.24
N VAL A 406 0.15 11.78 9.33
CA VAL A 406 -0.06 10.66 10.24
C VAL A 406 0.94 10.69 11.40
N PRO A 407 0.58 10.21 12.60
CA PRO A 407 1.52 10.08 13.70
C PRO A 407 2.70 9.17 13.36
N PHE A 408 3.89 9.55 13.81
CA PHE A 408 5.04 8.65 13.86
C PHE A 408 5.74 8.75 15.22
N LEU A 409 6.39 7.65 15.60
CA LEU A 409 7.26 7.56 16.76
C LEU A 409 8.51 6.76 16.38
N ILE A 410 9.69 7.30 16.72
CA ILE A 410 10.98 6.63 16.60
C ILE A 410 11.54 6.46 18.01
N HIS A 411 11.62 5.22 18.48
CA HIS A 411 12.23 4.87 19.75
C HIS A 411 13.61 4.27 19.49
N ALA A 412 14.65 4.92 20.02
CA ALA A 412 16.04 4.48 19.89
C ALA A 412 16.90 5.11 21.00
N ALA A 413 18.01 4.47 21.35
CA ALA A 413 19.00 5.11 22.23
C ALA A 413 19.51 6.41 21.60
N GLY A 414 19.46 7.51 22.37
CA GLY A 414 19.81 8.86 21.94
C GLY A 414 18.64 9.70 21.42
N ALA A 415 17.41 9.18 21.37
CA ALA A 415 16.23 9.93 20.92
C ALA A 415 15.67 10.92 21.96
N ASP A 416 16.12 10.84 23.21
CA ASP A 416 15.55 11.51 24.40
C ASP A 416 15.54 13.04 24.36
N ALA A 417 16.38 13.65 23.52
CA ALA A 417 16.59 15.10 23.50
C ALA A 417 15.71 15.86 22.49
N MET A 418 14.86 15.17 21.72
CA MET A 418 14.39 15.73 20.44
C MET A 418 12.88 16.05 20.32
N SER A 419 12.01 15.57 21.22
CA SER A 419 10.58 15.94 21.16
C SER A 419 9.79 15.64 22.44
N ALA A 420 8.89 16.55 22.83
CA ALA A 420 7.88 16.31 23.84
C ALA A 420 6.63 15.68 23.19
N CYS A 421 6.36 14.41 23.50
CA CYS A 421 5.13 13.72 23.12
C CYS A 421 4.46 13.21 24.41
N PRO A 422 3.25 13.66 24.77
CA PRO A 422 2.60 13.20 26.00
C PRO A 422 1.97 11.81 25.86
N SER A 423 1.61 11.42 24.63
CA SER A 423 1.03 10.12 24.29
C SER A 423 1.11 9.91 22.77
N PHE A 424 1.28 8.67 22.32
CA PHE A 424 1.34 8.37 20.89
C PHE A 424 -0.07 8.30 20.27
N CYS A 425 -0.59 9.46 19.86
CA CYS A 425 -1.82 9.60 19.10
C CYS A 425 -1.77 10.85 18.20
N GLU A 426 -2.81 11.06 17.40
CA GLU A 426 -2.95 12.17 16.45
C GLU A 426 -2.79 13.53 17.13
N LEU A 427 -3.38 13.72 18.31
CA LEU A 427 -3.26 14.97 19.06
C LEU A 427 -1.93 15.06 19.81
N GLY A 428 -1.48 13.96 20.42
CA GLY A 428 -0.23 13.95 21.19
C GLY A 428 1.01 14.23 20.35
N CYS A 429 1.00 13.82 19.08
CA CYS A 429 2.12 14.04 18.17
C CYS A 429 2.16 15.45 17.54
N ARG A 430 1.11 16.28 17.67
CA ARG A 430 1.05 17.62 17.03
C ARG A 430 2.14 18.59 17.48
N GLY A 431 2.60 18.48 18.73
CA GLY A 431 3.70 19.29 19.26
C GLY A 431 5.09 18.77 18.91
N GLY A 432 5.17 17.63 18.22
CA GLY A 432 6.42 16.97 17.84
C GLY A 432 6.97 17.47 16.50
N ARG A 433 7.85 16.66 15.91
CA ARG A 433 8.51 16.98 14.64
C ARG A 433 7.56 16.82 13.45
N THR A 434 7.63 17.71 12.47
CA THR A 434 6.96 17.51 11.18
C THR A 434 7.95 16.93 10.18
N VAL A 435 7.57 15.83 9.53
CA VAL A 435 8.35 15.17 8.47
C VAL A 435 7.58 15.22 7.15
N SER A 436 8.25 15.63 6.09
CA SER A 436 7.69 15.75 4.75
C SER A 436 8.09 14.56 3.90
N GLY A 437 7.22 13.54 3.83
CA GLY A 437 7.40 12.35 3.00
C GLY A 437 7.86 11.11 3.78
N GLY A 438 7.39 9.94 3.32
CA GLY A 438 7.85 8.65 3.84
C GLY A 438 9.36 8.43 3.74
N PRO A 439 10.04 8.80 2.63
CA PRO A 439 11.50 8.60 2.53
C PRO A 439 12.28 9.39 3.58
N ALA A 440 11.83 10.62 3.90
CA ALA A 440 12.44 11.44 4.94
C ALA A 440 12.26 10.83 6.35
N LEU A 441 11.15 10.12 6.59
CA LEU A 441 10.94 9.40 7.85
C LEU A 441 11.89 8.21 7.98
N LEU A 442 12.11 7.45 6.91
CA LEU A 442 13.08 6.37 6.90
C LEU A 442 14.51 6.88 7.12
N GLU A 443 14.92 7.96 6.43
CA GLU A 443 16.25 8.56 6.63
C GLU A 443 16.43 9.07 8.06
N LEU A 444 15.40 9.68 8.65
CA LEU A 444 15.43 10.06 10.06
C LEU A 444 15.66 8.84 10.97
N ALA A 445 14.93 7.74 10.77
CA ALA A 445 15.11 6.53 11.55
C ALA A 445 16.52 5.92 11.38
N ARG A 446 17.06 5.95 10.16
CA ARG A 446 18.41 5.45 9.85
C ARG A 446 19.51 6.24 10.53
N SER A 447 19.31 7.53 10.81
CA SER A 447 20.27 8.31 11.62
C SER A 447 20.50 7.76 13.03
N PHE A 448 19.62 6.88 13.51
CA PHE A 448 19.74 6.17 14.78
C PHE A 448 20.20 4.72 14.62
N MET A 449 20.62 4.24 13.44
CA MET A 449 21.17 2.87 13.29
C MET A 449 22.68 2.84 13.51
#